data_AF-A0A1A1YR60-F1
#
_entry.id   AF-A0A1A1YR60-F1
#
_cell.length_a   1.000
_cell.length_b   1.000
_cell.length_c   1.000
_cell.angle_alpha   90.00
_cell.angle_beta   90.00
_cell.angle_gamma   90.00
#
_symmetry.space_group_name_H-M   'P 1'
#
loop_
_entity.id
_entity.type
_entity.pdbx_description
1 polymer ?
#
loop_
_entity_poly.entity_id
_entity_poly.type
_entity_poly.pdbx_seq_one_letter_code
_entity_poly.pdbx_strand_id
1 'polypeptide(L)'
;MDVSLPQDVPIGLLLPDLMRLVRSRETIDAPVSEREFPKDANRIVWSLIRLRERTPLQLSNTLRQEKIVDGELLRLTSERALSAPTLYDDVVDAAARLNKTGYPSWNATAARWMAFAGVYLASAMWVYFLVARALRPNRPALVGLSVVVAVALVGVGALACRSYGRSDVGAAMGWASIPIFSGVVWAGLSGVGGYGLAAGSAGMVGVCYAVFRAIGTGHWGYLGAGLFFAASSGALAAHAVGVGAPVVGAATAAIATLSCLAVPMLKTRSARLGPSVGEPRGNRQSADPFLPDEQDVPEQAVADSPAVTTNVWERVRTTTLTRAGIYAGLASSAVVGASTILTSSPQTDWPSVAFTSACAAALGIYAQRATTAVERAALAVPAFAVTVMTCAVAQSGRQPMPPVAFAVLLVSTVASAFIAVKPPTERLARRTRQAVDYMTYLATAAVIPLALWAVGAFAGLGIS
;
A
#
# COMPACT_ATOMS: atom_id res chain seq x y z
N MET A 1 8.04 2.90 -31.90
CA MET A 1 8.37 3.33 -33.28
C MET A 1 7.94 2.20 -34.17
N ASP A 2 7.03 2.50 -35.08
CA ASP A 2 6.53 1.50 -36.03
C ASP A 2 7.43 1.55 -37.26
N VAL A 3 8.02 0.40 -37.62
CA VAL A 3 8.99 0.29 -38.70
C VAL A 3 8.60 -0.89 -39.57
N SER A 4 8.44 -0.65 -40.86
CA SER A 4 8.28 -1.71 -41.86
C SER A 4 9.64 -2.36 -42.12
N LEU A 5 9.80 -3.63 -41.73
CA LEU A 5 11.04 -4.39 -41.92
C LEU A 5 10.83 -5.52 -42.95
N PRO A 6 11.80 -5.78 -43.84
CA PRO A 6 11.73 -6.90 -44.77
C PRO A 6 11.81 -8.23 -44.02
N GLN A 7 10.85 -9.12 -44.24
CA GLN A 7 10.68 -10.35 -43.46
C GLN A 7 11.71 -11.45 -43.76
N ASP A 8 12.34 -11.40 -44.93
CA ASP A 8 13.21 -12.45 -45.45
C ASP A 8 14.72 -12.15 -45.26
N VAL A 9 15.05 -11.05 -44.55
CA VAL A 9 16.43 -10.64 -44.27
C VAL A 9 16.85 -11.08 -42.86
N PRO A 10 18.09 -11.59 -42.67
CA PRO A 10 18.60 -11.92 -41.34
C PRO A 10 18.58 -10.72 -40.39
N ILE A 11 18.16 -10.94 -39.16
CA ILE A 11 18.00 -9.90 -38.14
C ILE A 11 19.33 -9.14 -37.89
N GLY A 12 20.47 -9.83 -37.95
CA GLY A 12 21.79 -9.21 -37.77
C GLY A 12 22.16 -8.15 -38.81
N LEU A 13 21.59 -8.21 -40.03
CA LEU A 13 21.82 -7.22 -41.09
C LEU A 13 20.93 -5.98 -40.96
N LEU A 14 19.74 -6.13 -40.36
CA LEU A 14 18.79 -5.04 -40.15
C LEU A 14 19.12 -4.18 -38.92
N LEU A 15 19.87 -4.75 -37.97
CA LEU A 15 20.16 -4.14 -36.68
C LEU A 15 20.95 -2.82 -36.75
N PRO A 16 21.99 -2.67 -37.61
CA PRO A 16 22.73 -1.41 -37.74
C PRO A 16 21.86 -0.27 -38.29
N ASP A 17 20.95 -0.57 -39.22
CA ASP A 17 20.05 0.41 -39.82
C ASP A 17 18.94 0.80 -38.85
N LEU A 18 18.38 -0.16 -38.10
CA LEU A 18 17.46 0.12 -36.99
C LEU A 18 18.13 1.01 -35.92
N MET A 19 19.39 0.76 -35.58
CA MET A 19 20.13 1.62 -34.66
C MET A 19 20.34 3.03 -35.23
N ARG A 20 20.61 3.16 -36.53
CA ARG A 20 20.72 4.48 -37.18
C ARG A 20 19.39 5.23 -37.15
N LEU A 21 18.27 4.57 -37.43
CA LEU A 21 16.94 5.16 -37.34
C LEU A 21 16.58 5.59 -35.92
N VAL A 22 16.79 4.73 -34.91
CA VAL A 22 16.56 5.06 -33.50
C VAL A 22 17.45 6.22 -33.05
N ARG A 23 18.75 6.18 -33.37
CA ARG A 23 19.71 7.24 -33.02
C ARG A 23 19.38 8.56 -33.69
N SER A 24 18.98 8.55 -34.96
CA SER A 24 18.64 9.77 -35.70
C SER A 24 17.48 10.54 -35.08
N ARG A 25 16.57 9.83 -34.39
CA ARG A 25 15.41 10.42 -33.71
C ARG A 25 15.68 10.75 -32.24
N GLU A 26 16.46 9.92 -31.54
CA GLU A 26 16.88 10.19 -30.15
C GLU A 26 17.76 11.45 -30.05
N THR A 27 18.51 11.77 -31.11
CA THR A 27 19.30 13.01 -31.19
C THR A 27 18.42 14.27 -31.32
N ILE A 28 17.15 14.12 -31.70
CA ILE A 28 16.18 15.23 -31.86
C ILE A 28 15.44 15.51 -30.54
N ASP A 29 15.23 14.50 -29.68
CA ASP A 29 14.39 14.59 -28.48
C ASP A 29 15.15 14.57 -27.12
N ALA A 30 16.49 14.50 -27.10
CA ALA A 30 17.27 14.40 -25.86
C ALA A 30 17.81 15.75 -25.33
N PRO A 31 17.60 16.11 -24.04
CA PRO A 31 18.21 17.28 -23.43
C PRO A 31 19.74 17.13 -23.29
N VAL A 32 20.44 18.26 -23.38
CA VAL A 32 21.91 18.42 -23.56
C VAL A 32 22.77 17.81 -22.43
N SER A 33 22.19 17.29 -21.35
CA SER A 33 22.90 16.80 -20.16
C SER A 33 23.31 15.32 -20.15
N GLU A 34 22.99 14.52 -21.18
CA GLU A 34 23.44 13.11 -21.30
C GLU A 34 24.48 12.89 -22.42
N ARG A 35 25.29 13.91 -22.74
CA ARG A 35 26.36 13.82 -23.75
C ARG A 35 27.66 13.19 -23.27
N GLU A 36 27.64 12.38 -22.22
CA GLU A 36 28.84 11.65 -21.79
C GLU A 36 28.76 10.19 -22.23
N PHE A 37 29.40 9.91 -23.35
CA PHE A 37 29.61 8.56 -23.84
C PHE A 37 30.50 7.78 -22.86
N PRO A 38 30.11 6.57 -22.44
CA PRO A 38 31.10 5.62 -21.93
C PRO A 38 32.02 5.23 -23.10
N LYS A 39 33.33 5.33 -22.90
CA LYS A 39 34.42 4.97 -23.84
C LYS A 39 34.44 3.49 -24.29
N ASP A 40 33.36 2.75 -24.09
CA ASP A 40 33.19 1.29 -24.27
C ASP A 40 32.28 0.92 -25.48
N ALA A 41 32.07 1.83 -26.43
CA ALA A 41 31.16 1.62 -27.57
C ALA A 41 31.49 0.41 -28.47
N ASN A 42 32.69 -0.17 -28.33
CA ASN A 42 33.14 -1.33 -29.12
C ASN A 42 32.84 -2.70 -28.48
N ARG A 43 32.05 -2.76 -27.38
CA ARG A 43 31.79 -3.99 -26.61
C ARG A 43 30.30 -4.32 -26.36
N ILE A 44 29.40 -3.70 -27.11
CA ILE A 44 27.94 -3.86 -26.94
C ILE A 44 27.38 -4.61 -28.15
N VAL A 45 26.85 -5.82 -27.93
CA VAL A 45 26.10 -6.57 -28.95
C VAL A 45 24.63 -6.24 -28.73
N TRP A 46 24.00 -5.70 -29.76
CA TRP A 46 22.58 -5.39 -29.71
C TRP A 46 21.79 -6.66 -30.07
N SER A 47 20.67 -6.88 -29.38
CA SER A 47 19.75 -7.97 -29.70
C SER A 47 18.31 -7.48 -29.59
N LEU A 48 17.43 -8.02 -30.45
CA LEU A 48 15.99 -7.79 -30.37
C LEU A 48 15.38 -8.81 -29.42
N ILE A 49 14.57 -8.35 -28.48
CA ILE A 49 13.80 -9.19 -27.56
C ILE A 49 12.32 -8.95 -27.79
N ARG A 50 11.52 -10.02 -27.84
CA ARG A 50 10.06 -9.93 -27.86
C ARG A 50 9.57 -9.35 -26.53
N LEU A 51 8.71 -8.33 -26.54
CA LEU A 51 8.32 -7.66 -25.28
C LEU A 51 7.63 -8.60 -24.27
N ARG A 52 6.96 -9.64 -24.78
CA ARG A 52 6.23 -10.63 -23.99
C ARG A 52 7.08 -11.82 -23.52
N GLU A 53 8.11 -12.18 -24.28
CA GLU A 53 8.96 -13.34 -24.05
C GLU A 53 10.40 -12.83 -23.95
N ARG A 54 11.00 -12.89 -22.76
CA ARG A 54 12.36 -12.37 -22.48
C ARG A 54 13.49 -13.15 -23.20
N THR A 55 13.19 -13.86 -24.27
CA THR A 55 14.14 -14.61 -25.08
C THR A 55 14.68 -13.70 -26.18
N PRO A 56 16.01 -13.52 -26.27
CA PRO A 56 16.63 -12.80 -27.38
C PRO A 56 16.44 -13.56 -28.69
N LEU A 57 16.05 -12.84 -29.74
CA LEU A 57 15.95 -13.35 -31.10
C LEU A 57 17.35 -13.68 -31.62
N GLN A 58 17.51 -14.84 -32.27
CA GLN A 58 18.81 -15.23 -32.82
C GLN A 58 19.15 -14.36 -34.04
N LEU A 59 20.31 -13.70 -34.01
CA LEU A 59 20.73 -12.75 -35.05
C LEU A 59 20.88 -13.39 -36.44
N SER A 60 21.09 -14.71 -36.51
CA SER A 60 21.18 -15.48 -37.75
C SER A 60 19.85 -15.77 -38.42
N ASN A 61 18.74 -15.65 -37.69
CA ASN A 61 17.41 -16.02 -38.18
C ASN A 61 16.72 -14.81 -38.85
N THR A 62 15.78 -15.10 -39.74
CA THR A 62 14.90 -14.10 -40.37
C THR A 62 13.68 -13.83 -39.49
N LEU A 63 13.07 -12.65 -39.63
CA LEU A 63 11.84 -12.30 -38.90
C LEU A 63 10.69 -13.30 -39.17
N ARG A 64 10.65 -13.87 -40.38
CA ARG A 64 9.73 -14.96 -40.76
C ARG A 64 9.96 -16.26 -39.98
N GLN A 65 11.23 -16.66 -39.82
CA GLN A 65 11.59 -17.88 -39.08
C GLN A 65 11.28 -17.77 -37.59
N GLU A 66 11.41 -16.56 -37.03
CA GLU A 66 11.04 -16.24 -35.66
C GLU A 66 9.53 -15.99 -35.46
N LYS A 67 8.72 -16.18 -36.52
CA LYS A 67 7.25 -16.03 -36.53
C LYS A 67 6.78 -14.70 -35.94
N ILE A 68 7.46 -13.62 -36.29
CA ILE A 68 7.06 -12.29 -35.84
C ILE A 68 5.86 -11.83 -36.68
N VAL A 69 4.78 -11.45 -35.99
CA VAL A 69 3.53 -11.00 -36.61
C VAL A 69 3.52 -9.49 -36.74
N ASP A 70 2.83 -8.97 -37.75
CA ASP A 70 2.69 -7.53 -37.94
C ASP A 70 2.01 -6.87 -36.72
N GLY A 71 2.56 -5.75 -36.27
CA GLY A 71 2.16 -5.07 -35.02
C GLY A 71 2.75 -5.64 -33.72
N GLU A 72 3.69 -6.59 -33.79
CA GLU A 72 4.37 -7.13 -32.61
C GLU A 72 5.42 -6.14 -32.03
N LEU A 73 5.34 -5.88 -30.72
CA LEU A 73 6.28 -4.99 -30.02
C LEU A 73 7.60 -5.70 -29.72
N LEU A 74 8.68 -5.21 -30.34
CA LEU A 74 10.05 -5.64 -30.12
C LEU A 74 10.82 -4.59 -29.34
N ARG A 75 11.63 -5.02 -28.38
CA ARG A 75 12.51 -4.16 -27.60
C ARG A 75 13.95 -4.39 -28.04
N LEU A 76 14.63 -3.31 -28.40
CA LEU A 76 16.08 -3.33 -28.57
C LEU A 76 16.73 -3.39 -27.19
N THR A 77 17.52 -4.42 -26.91
CA THR A 77 18.36 -4.47 -25.71
C THR A 77 19.83 -4.45 -26.12
N SER A 78 20.64 -3.75 -25.34
CA SER A 78 22.09 -3.90 -25.39
C SER A 78 22.46 -5.06 -24.47
N GLU A 79 23.06 -6.10 -25.04
CA GLU A 79 23.72 -7.15 -24.27
C GLU A 79 25.21 -6.86 -24.30
N ARG A 80 25.83 -6.75 -23.12
CA ARG A 80 27.28 -6.60 -23.03
C ARG A 80 27.88 -7.88 -23.59
N ALA A 81 28.66 -7.79 -24.67
CA ALA A 81 29.36 -8.95 -25.20
C ALA A 81 30.06 -9.62 -24.03
N LEU A 82 29.82 -10.93 -23.84
CA LEU A 82 30.42 -11.72 -22.76
C LEU A 82 31.92 -11.44 -22.76
N SER A 83 32.34 -10.55 -21.87
CA SER A 83 33.74 -10.35 -21.59
C SER A 83 34.19 -11.70 -21.04
N ALA A 84 35.27 -12.26 -21.58
CA ALA A 84 35.87 -13.47 -21.00
C ALA A 84 35.89 -13.31 -19.48
N PRO A 85 35.39 -14.31 -18.71
CA PRO A 85 35.36 -14.21 -17.25
C PRO A 85 36.73 -13.72 -16.82
N THR A 86 36.79 -12.58 -16.15
CA THR A 86 38.06 -12.09 -15.61
C THR A 86 38.60 -13.21 -14.75
N LEU A 87 39.67 -13.85 -15.19
CA LEU A 87 40.32 -14.91 -14.44
C LEU A 87 40.92 -14.23 -13.22
N TYR A 88 40.21 -14.35 -12.10
CA TYR A 88 40.65 -13.77 -10.84
C TYR A 88 41.75 -14.68 -10.29
N ASP A 89 42.98 -14.17 -10.29
CA ASP A 89 44.16 -14.88 -9.77
C ASP A 89 44.08 -15.04 -8.24
N ASP A 90 43.23 -14.24 -7.58
CA ASP A 90 43.01 -14.27 -6.14
C ASP A 90 41.54 -14.54 -5.80
N VAL A 91 41.30 -15.71 -5.20
CA VAL A 91 40.00 -16.14 -4.67
C VAL A 91 39.49 -15.16 -3.61
N VAL A 92 40.40 -14.45 -2.91
CA VAL A 92 40.08 -13.44 -1.90
C VAL A 92 39.55 -12.16 -2.55
N ASP A 93 40.11 -11.67 -3.64
CA ASP A 93 39.57 -10.47 -4.34
C ASP A 93 38.22 -10.79 -5.01
N ALA A 94 38.07 -11.99 -5.58
CA ALA A 94 36.79 -12.46 -6.09
C ALA A 94 35.73 -12.53 -4.99
N ALA A 95 36.05 -13.13 -3.83
CA ALA A 95 35.14 -13.20 -2.69
C ALA A 95 34.85 -11.82 -2.08
N ALA A 96 35.83 -10.93 -1.97
CA ALA A 96 35.67 -9.58 -1.42
C ALA A 96 34.76 -8.72 -2.32
N ARG A 97 34.92 -8.80 -3.64
CA ARG A 97 34.07 -8.09 -4.60
C ARG A 97 32.66 -8.68 -4.66
N LEU A 98 32.53 -10.00 -4.62
CA LEU A 98 31.23 -10.67 -4.58
C LEU A 98 30.47 -10.35 -3.27
N ASN A 99 31.19 -10.25 -2.15
CA ASN A 99 30.61 -9.84 -0.88
C ASN A 99 30.21 -8.35 -0.90
N LYS A 100 31.02 -7.49 -1.53
CA LYS A 100 30.71 -6.06 -1.69
C LYS A 100 29.53 -5.79 -2.62
N THR A 101 29.29 -6.65 -3.62
CA THR A 101 28.12 -6.56 -4.50
C THR A 101 26.88 -7.23 -3.92
N GLY A 102 27.04 -8.32 -3.14
CA GLY A 102 25.94 -9.02 -2.47
C GLY A 102 25.45 -8.35 -1.18
N TYR A 103 26.36 -7.73 -0.43
CA TYR A 103 26.09 -7.00 0.81
C TYR A 103 26.63 -5.57 0.67
N PRO A 104 25.86 -4.64 0.07
CA PRO A 104 26.26 -3.24 0.04
C PRO A 104 26.49 -2.78 1.49
N SER A 105 27.68 -2.25 1.74
CA SER A 105 28.07 -1.67 3.03
C SER A 105 27.05 -0.64 3.51
N TRP A 106 26.99 -0.38 4.83
CA TRP A 106 26.12 0.61 5.45
C TRP A 106 26.00 1.90 4.61
N ASN A 107 24.85 2.08 3.96
CA ASN A 107 24.59 3.18 3.05
C ASN A 107 23.65 4.20 3.72
N ALA A 108 23.65 5.45 3.24
CA ALA A 108 22.77 6.52 3.70
C ALA A 108 21.28 6.11 3.72
N THR A 109 20.87 5.26 2.78
CA THR A 109 19.52 4.69 2.74
C THR A 109 19.24 3.77 3.94
N ALA A 110 20.18 2.90 4.30
CA ALA A 110 20.06 2.01 5.46
C ALA A 110 20.04 2.80 6.77
N ALA A 111 20.93 3.80 6.89
CA ALA A 111 20.94 4.73 8.02
C ALA A 111 19.60 5.47 8.18
N ARG A 112 19.01 5.90 7.05
CA ARG A 112 17.70 6.57 7.04
C ARG A 112 16.57 5.64 7.51
N TRP A 113 16.54 4.40 7.04
CA TRP A 113 15.54 3.42 7.50
C TRP A 113 15.70 3.09 8.99
N MET A 114 16.93 2.95 9.48
CA MET A 114 17.18 2.79 10.92
C MET A 114 16.75 4.01 11.73
N ALA A 115 16.99 5.23 11.23
CA ALA A 115 16.51 6.45 11.88
C ALA A 115 14.98 6.49 11.95
N PHE A 116 14.27 6.13 10.87
CA PHE A 116 12.81 6.01 10.91
C PHE A 116 12.35 4.96 11.92
N ALA A 117 12.95 3.77 11.92
CA ALA A 117 12.64 2.74 12.91
C ALA A 117 12.86 3.23 14.34
N GLY A 118 13.97 3.94 14.60
CA GLY A 118 14.27 4.54 15.89
C GLY A 118 13.24 5.60 16.32
N VAL A 119 12.79 6.46 15.41
CA VAL A 119 11.75 7.46 15.69
C VAL A 119 10.41 6.80 16.02
N TYR A 120 10.00 5.75 15.30
CA TYR A 120 8.77 5.02 15.61
C TYR A 120 8.88 4.26 16.94
N LEU A 121 10.05 3.68 17.26
CA LEU A 121 10.30 3.03 18.54
C LEU A 121 10.22 4.03 19.70
N ALA A 122 10.87 5.19 19.54
CA ALA A 122 10.82 6.27 20.53
C ALA A 122 9.39 6.78 20.73
N SER A 123 8.63 6.92 19.63
CA SER A 123 7.21 7.28 19.68
C SER A 123 6.38 6.24 20.45
N ALA A 124 6.60 4.94 20.22
CA ALA A 124 5.95 3.88 20.99
C ALA A 124 6.33 3.92 22.48
N MET A 125 7.59 4.23 22.80
CA MET A 125 8.07 4.39 24.18
C MET A 125 7.36 5.55 24.90
N TRP A 126 7.15 6.68 24.21
CA TRP A 126 6.36 7.80 24.75
C TRP A 126 4.92 7.40 25.08
N VAL A 127 4.26 6.68 24.18
CA VAL A 127 2.91 6.16 24.45
C VAL A 127 2.91 5.21 25.63
N TYR A 128 3.90 4.32 25.72
CA TYR A 128 4.03 3.42 26.86
C TYR A 128 4.16 4.19 28.18
N PHE A 129 4.99 5.23 28.24
CA PHE A 129 5.14 6.05 29.45
C PHE A 129 3.85 6.76 29.87
N LEU A 130 3.04 7.21 28.91
CA LEU A 130 1.74 7.83 29.18
C LEU A 130 0.71 6.82 29.70
N VAL A 131 0.70 5.61 29.13
CA VAL A 131 -0.28 4.56 29.46
C VAL A 131 0.07 3.80 30.74
N ALA A 132 1.36 3.59 31.01
CA ALA A 132 1.86 2.79 32.13
C ALA A 132 1.26 3.22 33.47
N ARG A 133 0.76 2.25 34.23
CA ARG A 133 0.16 2.51 35.55
C ARG A 133 1.19 2.98 36.58
N ALA A 134 2.42 2.48 36.50
CA ALA A 134 3.51 2.84 37.41
C ALA A 134 3.89 4.32 37.35
N LEU A 135 3.70 4.97 36.20
CA LEU A 135 4.05 6.38 35.98
C LEU A 135 2.89 7.34 36.24
N ARG A 136 1.78 6.86 36.82
CA ARG A 136 0.59 7.66 37.16
C ARG A 136 0.89 8.96 37.92
N PRO A 137 1.73 8.96 38.97
CA PRO A 137 2.02 10.18 39.73
C PRO A 137 2.67 11.29 38.89
N ASN A 138 3.50 10.90 37.92
CA ASN A 138 4.27 11.83 37.09
C ASN A 138 3.59 12.13 35.75
N ARG A 139 2.34 11.70 35.55
CA ARG A 139 1.57 11.92 34.32
C ARG A 139 1.49 13.37 33.84
N PRO A 140 1.23 14.41 34.67
CA PRO A 140 1.13 15.77 34.15
C PRO A 140 2.45 16.25 33.54
N ALA A 141 3.59 15.92 34.17
CA ALA A 141 4.91 16.23 33.63
C ALA A 141 5.19 15.46 32.33
N LEU A 142 4.85 14.17 32.28
CA LEU A 142 4.99 13.35 31.07
C LEU A 142 4.11 13.84 29.93
N VAL A 143 2.88 14.29 30.21
CA VAL A 143 1.98 14.89 29.22
C VAL A 143 2.60 16.16 28.64
N GLY A 144 3.09 17.07 29.49
CA GLY A 144 3.77 18.28 29.03
C GLY A 144 4.96 17.98 28.13
N LEU A 145 5.82 17.04 28.54
CA LEU A 145 7.00 16.65 27.77
C LEU A 145 6.62 15.95 26.45
N SER A 146 5.58 15.12 26.46
CA SER A 146 5.06 14.45 25.26
C SER A 146 4.50 15.44 24.24
N VAL A 147 3.80 16.49 24.70
CA VAL A 147 3.32 17.58 23.83
C VAL A 147 4.50 18.31 23.18
N VAL A 148 5.53 18.65 23.96
CA VAL A 148 6.74 19.30 23.43
C VAL A 148 7.41 18.43 22.38
N VAL A 149 7.59 17.14 22.64
CA VAL A 149 8.18 16.18 21.69
C VAL A 149 7.33 16.04 20.43
N ALA A 150 6.00 15.92 20.56
CA ALA A 150 5.11 15.80 19.43
C ALA A 150 5.14 17.06 18.54
N VAL A 151 5.12 18.24 19.14
CA VAL A 151 5.22 19.52 18.42
C VAL A 151 6.61 19.67 17.78
N ALA A 152 7.68 19.28 18.46
CA ALA A 152 9.03 19.29 17.90
C ALA A 152 9.15 18.35 16.68
N LEU A 153 8.57 17.14 16.74
CA LEU A 153 8.51 16.21 15.61
C LEU A 153 7.79 16.83 14.40
N VAL A 154 6.63 17.47 14.64
CA VAL A 154 5.88 18.18 13.58
C VAL A 154 6.69 19.35 13.02
N GLY A 155 7.35 20.13 13.88
CA GLY A 155 8.21 21.26 13.48
C GLY A 155 9.40 20.82 12.64
N VAL A 156 10.11 19.76 13.07
CA VAL A 156 11.22 19.16 12.31
C VAL A 156 10.72 18.59 10.99
N GLY A 157 9.56 17.93 10.97
CA GLY A 157 8.95 17.42 9.74
C GLY A 157 8.56 18.53 8.75
N ALA A 158 7.97 19.62 9.25
CA ALA A 158 7.61 20.78 8.45
C ALA A 158 8.85 21.50 7.90
N LEU A 159 9.90 21.65 8.73
CA LEU A 159 11.18 22.21 8.31
C LEU A 159 11.83 21.32 7.24
N ALA A 160 11.92 20.00 7.47
CA ALA A 160 12.46 19.04 6.50
C ALA A 160 11.78 19.12 5.12
N CYS A 161 10.46 19.32 5.12
CA CYS A 161 9.70 19.47 3.89
C CYS A 161 9.94 20.83 3.21
N ARG A 162 9.91 21.93 3.97
CA ARG A 162 9.99 23.29 3.41
C ARG A 162 11.41 23.73 3.05
N SER A 163 12.41 23.40 3.86
CA SER A 163 13.79 23.87 3.65
C SER A 163 14.66 22.89 2.88
N TYR A 164 14.44 21.58 3.03
CA TYR A 164 15.27 20.54 2.39
C TYR A 164 14.58 19.82 1.23
N GLY A 165 13.31 20.14 0.94
CA GLY A 165 12.53 19.49 -0.13
C GLY A 165 12.31 17.98 0.07
N ARG A 166 12.54 17.45 1.28
CA ARG A 166 12.45 16.01 1.58
C ARG A 166 11.07 15.66 2.13
N SER A 167 10.11 15.47 1.23
CA SER A 167 8.72 15.11 1.53
C SER A 167 8.59 13.79 2.31
N ASP A 168 9.44 12.80 2.04
CA ASP A 168 9.46 11.50 2.74
C ASP A 168 9.73 11.63 4.24
N VAL A 169 10.70 12.47 4.62
CA VAL A 169 11.12 12.66 6.01
C VAL A 169 10.03 13.43 6.77
N GLY A 170 9.44 14.44 6.14
CA GLY A 170 8.32 15.18 6.69
C GLY A 170 7.13 14.27 7.00
N ALA A 171 6.76 13.40 6.06
CA ALA A 171 5.66 12.45 6.23
C ALA A 171 5.92 11.47 7.38
N ALA A 172 7.13 10.87 7.43
CA ALA A 172 7.49 9.91 8.48
C ALA A 172 7.46 10.53 9.89
N MET A 173 7.99 11.75 10.03
CA MET A 173 8.03 12.46 11.31
C MET A 173 6.62 12.84 11.78
N GLY A 174 5.78 13.29 10.84
CA GLY A 174 4.39 13.62 11.13
C GLY A 174 3.57 12.39 11.53
N TRP A 175 3.73 11.24 10.86
CA TRP A 175 3.06 10.01 11.27
C TRP A 175 3.50 9.50 12.64
N ALA A 176 4.78 9.66 13.00
CA ALA A 176 5.29 9.31 14.34
C ALA A 176 4.73 10.21 15.46
N SER A 177 4.26 11.42 15.16
CA SER A 177 3.63 12.31 16.14
C SER A 177 2.20 11.90 16.50
N ILE A 178 1.47 11.25 15.57
CA ILE A 178 0.07 10.82 15.74
C ILE A 178 -0.15 9.97 17.01
N PRO A 179 0.59 8.87 17.22
CA PRO A 179 0.43 8.04 18.43
C PRO A 179 0.77 8.81 19.72
N ILE A 180 1.73 9.74 19.69
CA ILE A 180 2.08 10.56 20.87
C ILE A 180 0.92 11.49 21.23
N PHE A 181 0.36 12.21 20.24
CA PHE A 181 -0.84 13.04 20.46
C PHE A 181 -2.03 12.20 20.96
N SER A 182 -2.24 11.01 20.40
CA SER A 182 -3.27 10.09 20.88
C SER A 182 -3.06 9.69 22.34
N GLY A 183 -1.81 9.43 22.75
CA GLY A 183 -1.46 9.12 24.14
C GLY A 183 -1.71 10.30 25.08
N VAL A 184 -1.41 11.52 24.63
CA VAL A 184 -1.66 12.77 25.38
C VAL A 184 -3.15 12.98 25.60
N VAL A 185 -3.95 12.86 24.53
CA VAL A 185 -5.42 12.98 24.60
C VAL A 185 -5.99 11.92 25.55
N TRP A 186 -5.53 10.67 25.46
CA TRP A 186 -5.94 9.61 26.38
C TRP A 186 -5.58 9.94 27.82
N ALA A 187 -4.33 10.35 28.09
CA ALA A 187 -3.88 10.65 29.45
C ALA A 187 -4.68 11.81 30.07
N GLY A 188 -4.97 12.86 29.29
CA GLY A 188 -5.73 14.02 29.75
C GLY A 188 -7.22 13.73 29.95
N LEU A 189 -7.86 12.95 29.07
CA LEU A 189 -9.31 12.75 29.08
C LEU A 189 -9.75 11.44 29.75
N SER A 190 -8.82 10.56 30.12
CA SER A 190 -9.14 9.29 30.80
C SER A 190 -9.93 9.45 32.11
N GLY A 191 -9.89 10.63 32.75
CA GLY A 191 -10.66 10.94 33.97
C GLY A 191 -12.05 11.53 33.74
N VAL A 192 -12.41 11.94 32.52
CA VAL A 192 -13.62 12.71 32.19
C VAL A 192 -14.80 11.82 31.77
N GLY A 193 -14.60 10.50 31.73
CA GLY A 193 -15.62 9.51 31.34
C GLY A 193 -15.71 9.26 29.82
N GLY A 194 -16.72 8.47 29.40
CA GLY A 194 -16.86 7.99 28.02
C GLY A 194 -17.00 9.09 26.96
N TYR A 195 -17.76 10.15 27.27
CA TYR A 195 -17.92 11.31 26.38
C TYR A 195 -16.62 12.09 26.17
N GLY A 196 -15.77 12.16 27.19
CA GLY A 196 -14.44 12.75 27.08
C GLY A 196 -13.59 12.00 26.06
N LEU A 197 -13.53 10.67 26.13
CA LEU A 197 -12.78 9.86 25.18
C LEU A 197 -13.36 9.94 23.75
N ALA A 198 -14.68 10.01 23.60
CA ALA A 198 -15.33 10.21 22.31
C ALA A 198 -14.99 11.58 21.69
N ALA A 199 -15.00 12.65 22.51
CA ALA A 199 -14.61 13.99 22.08
C ALA A 199 -13.11 14.08 21.77
N GLY A 200 -12.25 13.41 22.56
CA GLY A 200 -10.82 13.35 22.32
C GLY A 200 -10.45 12.66 21.01
N SER A 201 -11.09 11.53 20.71
CA SER A 201 -10.92 10.85 19.43
C SER A 201 -11.44 11.68 18.24
N ALA A 202 -12.57 12.38 18.39
CA ALA A 202 -13.01 13.35 17.39
C ALA A 202 -12.00 14.49 17.20
N GLY A 203 -11.47 15.04 18.29
CA GLY A 203 -10.43 16.07 18.27
C GLY A 203 -9.16 15.61 17.55
N MET A 204 -8.82 14.33 17.65
CA MET A 204 -7.67 13.75 16.98
C MET A 204 -7.79 13.79 15.44
N VAL A 205 -9.01 13.78 14.89
CA VAL A 205 -9.25 14.03 13.45
C VAL A 205 -8.79 15.44 13.08
N GLY A 206 -9.11 16.43 13.92
CA GLY A 206 -8.65 17.80 13.78
C GLY A 206 -7.13 17.94 13.91
N VAL A 207 -6.51 17.21 14.85
CA VAL A 207 -5.04 17.17 14.99
C VAL A 207 -4.39 16.56 13.75
N CYS A 208 -4.89 15.43 13.23
CA CYS A 208 -4.40 14.84 11.97
C CYS A 208 -4.47 15.84 10.81
N TYR A 209 -5.57 16.59 10.70
CA TYR A 209 -5.71 17.64 9.69
C TYR A 209 -4.74 18.81 9.89
N ALA A 210 -4.54 19.27 11.14
CA ALA A 210 -3.60 20.34 11.46
C ALA A 210 -2.15 19.94 11.16
N VAL A 211 -1.73 18.73 11.53
CA VAL A 211 -0.39 18.19 11.24
C VAL A 211 -0.19 18.02 9.74
N PHE A 212 -1.20 17.50 9.03
CA PHE A 212 -1.18 17.42 7.57
C PHE A 212 -1.00 18.81 6.93
N ARG A 213 -1.74 19.83 7.40
CA ARG A 213 -1.63 21.21 6.90
C ARG A 213 -0.26 21.83 7.21
N ALA A 214 0.33 21.51 8.35
CA ALA A 214 1.63 22.03 8.73
C ALA A 214 2.76 21.51 7.83
N ILE A 215 2.75 20.20 7.55
CA ILE A 215 3.80 19.49 6.81
C ILE A 215 3.57 19.55 5.28
N GLY A 216 2.32 19.44 4.83
CA GLY A 216 1.94 19.54 3.42
C GLY A 216 2.18 18.28 2.59
N THR A 217 2.61 17.16 3.19
CA THR A 217 2.92 15.90 2.49
C THR A 217 2.37 14.68 3.23
N GLY A 218 2.36 13.50 2.58
CA GLY A 218 2.00 12.23 3.24
C GLY A 218 0.50 12.08 3.56
N HIS A 219 -0.38 12.67 2.74
CA HIS A 219 -1.83 12.74 2.97
C HIS A 219 -2.48 11.39 3.33
N TRP A 220 -2.04 10.29 2.71
CA TRP A 220 -2.64 8.97 2.92
C TRP A 220 -2.57 8.46 4.37
N GLY A 221 -1.48 8.75 5.09
CA GLY A 221 -1.33 8.31 6.47
C GLY A 221 -2.25 9.08 7.42
N TYR A 222 -2.44 10.38 7.17
CA TYR A 222 -3.37 11.21 7.94
C TYR A 222 -4.83 10.86 7.65
N LEU A 223 -5.16 10.52 6.40
CA LEU A 223 -6.48 10.01 6.05
C LEU A 223 -6.78 8.69 6.78
N GLY A 224 -5.84 7.75 6.76
CA GLY A 224 -5.99 6.46 7.44
C GLY A 224 -6.18 6.63 8.94
N ALA A 225 -5.31 7.43 9.58
CA ALA A 225 -5.42 7.75 11.00
C ALA A 225 -6.73 8.50 11.33
N GLY A 226 -7.10 9.50 10.54
CA GLY A 226 -8.33 10.26 10.72
C GLY A 226 -9.59 9.39 10.63
N LEU A 227 -9.63 8.47 9.66
CA LEU A 227 -10.76 7.53 9.51
C LEU A 227 -10.84 6.56 10.69
N PHE A 228 -9.69 6.07 11.17
CA PHE A 228 -9.61 5.26 12.37
C PHE A 228 -10.15 6.01 13.61
N PHE A 229 -9.73 7.25 13.83
CA PHE A 229 -10.20 8.07 14.95
C PHE A 229 -11.67 8.46 14.83
N ALA A 230 -12.16 8.74 13.62
CA ALA A 230 -13.57 9.01 13.38
C ALA A 230 -14.45 7.78 13.70
N ALA A 231 -14.05 6.59 13.23
CA ALA A 231 -14.73 5.34 13.56
C ALA A 231 -14.70 5.04 15.07
N SER A 232 -13.55 5.25 15.71
CA SER A 232 -13.38 5.08 17.16
C SER A 232 -14.22 6.07 17.96
N SER A 233 -14.36 7.32 17.49
CA SER A 233 -15.20 8.34 18.13
C SER A 233 -16.68 7.95 18.08
N GLY A 234 -17.17 7.48 16.93
CA GLY A 234 -18.54 6.97 16.81
C GLY A 234 -18.80 5.76 17.72
N ALA A 235 -17.83 4.86 17.84
CA ALA A 235 -17.89 3.73 18.75
C ALA A 235 -17.99 4.18 20.22
N LEU A 236 -17.10 5.06 20.64
CA LEU A 236 -17.05 5.60 22.01
C LEU A 236 -18.30 6.40 22.35
N ALA A 237 -18.84 7.17 21.41
CA ALA A 237 -20.08 7.91 21.58
C ALA A 237 -21.27 6.96 21.76
N ALA A 238 -21.39 5.91 20.94
CA ALA A 238 -22.44 4.90 21.09
C ALA A 238 -22.35 4.20 22.45
N HIS A 239 -21.15 3.86 22.90
CA HIS A 239 -20.96 3.27 24.23
C HIS A 239 -21.31 4.25 25.36
N ALA A 240 -20.98 5.53 25.22
CA ALA A 240 -21.31 6.56 26.20
C ALA A 240 -22.82 6.82 26.36
N VAL A 241 -23.61 6.56 25.31
CA VAL A 241 -25.08 6.60 25.34
C VAL A 241 -25.70 5.40 26.08
N GLY A 242 -24.89 4.39 26.45
CA GLY A 242 -25.33 3.21 27.20
C GLY A 242 -25.46 1.94 26.36
N VAL A 243 -25.00 1.95 25.10
CA VAL A 243 -24.93 0.73 24.29
C VAL A 243 -23.84 -0.19 24.86
N GLY A 244 -24.17 -1.48 25.04
CA GLY A 244 -23.23 -2.46 25.55
C GLY A 244 -21.95 -2.56 24.71
N ALA A 245 -20.80 -2.66 25.38
CA ALA A 245 -19.48 -2.82 24.76
C ALA A 245 -19.42 -3.93 23.67
N PRO A 246 -20.02 -5.13 23.83
CA PRO A 246 -19.97 -6.14 22.78
C PRO A 246 -20.75 -5.74 21.52
N VAL A 247 -21.85 -4.99 21.67
CA VAL A 247 -22.66 -4.51 20.53
C VAL A 247 -21.90 -3.47 19.74
N VAL A 248 -21.28 -2.51 20.43
CA VAL A 248 -20.45 -1.48 19.80
C VAL A 248 -19.25 -2.11 19.09
N GLY A 249 -18.58 -3.06 19.73
CA GLY A 249 -17.46 -3.79 19.14
C GLY A 249 -17.85 -4.57 17.88
N ALA A 250 -18.96 -5.31 17.93
CA ALA A 250 -19.46 -6.09 16.79
C ALA A 250 -19.89 -5.19 15.64
N ALA A 251 -20.64 -4.12 15.92
CA ALA A 251 -21.08 -3.17 14.91
C ALA A 251 -19.90 -2.46 14.25
N THR A 252 -18.92 -2.00 15.03
CA THR A 252 -17.74 -1.30 14.50
C THR A 252 -16.87 -2.23 13.65
N ALA A 253 -16.61 -3.45 14.09
CA ALA A 253 -15.88 -4.44 13.31
C ALA A 253 -16.60 -4.83 12.01
N ALA A 254 -17.92 -5.07 12.07
CA ALA A 254 -18.72 -5.41 10.89
C ALA A 254 -18.79 -4.24 9.89
N ILE A 255 -19.07 -3.02 10.36
CA ILE A 255 -19.14 -1.83 9.50
C ILE A 255 -17.77 -1.55 8.88
N ALA A 256 -16.69 -1.63 9.65
CA ALA A 256 -15.34 -1.38 9.16
C ALA A 256 -14.90 -2.41 8.10
N THR A 257 -15.14 -3.70 8.35
CA THR A 257 -14.82 -4.78 7.40
C THR A 257 -15.66 -4.68 6.13
N LEU A 258 -16.96 -4.40 6.23
CA LEU A 258 -17.82 -4.20 5.06
C LEU A 258 -17.46 -2.92 4.29
N SER A 259 -17.05 -1.85 4.98
CA SER A 259 -16.63 -0.60 4.35
C SER A 259 -15.39 -0.78 3.47
N CYS A 260 -14.52 -1.74 3.77
CA CYS A 260 -13.38 -2.08 2.90
C CYS A 260 -13.84 -2.50 1.49
N LEU A 261 -15.00 -3.14 1.34
CA LEU A 261 -15.54 -3.49 0.01
C LEU A 261 -16.03 -2.27 -0.77
N ALA A 262 -16.47 -1.23 -0.07
CA ALA A 262 -17.03 -0.02 -0.67
C ALA A 262 -15.95 0.93 -1.20
N VAL A 263 -14.69 0.78 -0.77
CA VAL A 263 -13.55 1.61 -1.21
C VAL A 263 -13.39 1.69 -2.74
N PRO A 264 -13.39 0.57 -3.50
CA PRO A 264 -13.34 0.65 -4.96
C PRO A 264 -14.60 1.30 -5.58
N MET A 265 -15.77 1.15 -4.95
CA MET A 265 -17.04 1.71 -5.44
C MET A 265 -17.10 3.23 -5.30
N LEU A 266 -16.54 3.79 -4.22
CA LEU A 266 -16.49 5.24 -3.97
C LEU A 266 -15.86 6.01 -5.14
N LYS A 267 -14.82 5.44 -5.76
CA LYS A 267 -14.14 6.05 -6.92
C LYS A 267 -15.02 6.09 -8.17
N THR A 268 -15.89 5.10 -8.41
CA THR A 268 -16.80 5.14 -9.58
C THR A 268 -17.84 6.25 -9.45
N ARG A 269 -18.17 6.63 -8.21
CA ARG A 269 -19.09 7.74 -7.92
C ARG A 269 -18.38 9.08 -8.04
N SER A 270 -17.14 9.19 -7.53
CA SER A 270 -16.32 10.41 -7.67
C SER A 270 -15.82 10.64 -9.10
N ALA A 271 -15.54 9.59 -9.88
CA ALA A 271 -15.23 9.72 -11.30
C ALA A 271 -16.43 10.16 -12.15
N ARG A 272 -17.65 9.95 -11.64
CA ARG A 272 -18.89 10.49 -12.22
C ARG A 272 -19.21 11.92 -11.78
N LEU A 273 -18.56 12.43 -10.72
CA LEU A 273 -18.80 13.74 -10.12
C LEU A 273 -17.63 14.71 -10.28
N GLY A 274 -16.43 14.22 -10.60
CA GLY A 274 -15.33 15.05 -11.09
C GLY A 274 -15.65 15.46 -12.52
N PRO A 275 -15.30 16.68 -12.95
CA PRO A 275 -15.38 17.04 -14.35
C PRO A 275 -14.59 15.99 -15.13
N SER A 276 -15.28 15.27 -16.02
CA SER A 276 -14.66 14.52 -17.09
C SER A 276 -13.76 15.49 -17.84
N VAL A 277 -12.47 15.52 -17.51
CA VAL A 277 -11.49 16.24 -18.29
C VAL A 277 -11.29 15.43 -19.56
N GLY A 278 -11.90 15.92 -20.64
CA GLY A 278 -11.46 15.71 -22.01
C GLY A 278 -11.86 14.40 -22.68
N GLU A 279 -13.15 14.19 -22.96
CA GLU A 279 -13.44 14.00 -24.38
C GLU A 279 -13.16 15.37 -25.02
N PRO A 280 -12.45 15.46 -26.15
CA PRO A 280 -12.36 16.71 -26.90
C PRO A 280 -13.78 17.02 -27.42
N ARG A 281 -14.60 17.64 -26.58
CA ARG A 281 -15.66 18.51 -27.04
C ARG A 281 -14.93 19.64 -27.75
N GLY A 282 -14.78 19.46 -29.07
CA GLY A 282 -14.38 20.50 -29.99
C GLY A 282 -15.13 21.77 -29.59
N ASN A 283 -14.34 22.78 -29.27
CA ASN A 283 -14.79 24.09 -28.86
C ASN A 283 -15.58 24.72 -30.03
N ARG A 284 -16.86 24.38 -30.17
CA ARG A 284 -17.81 25.15 -30.98
C ARG A 284 -18.20 26.40 -30.18
N GLN A 285 -17.23 27.28 -29.99
CA GLN A 285 -17.48 28.65 -29.59
C GLN A 285 -16.79 29.55 -30.61
N SER A 286 -17.60 30.03 -31.56
CA SER A 286 -17.28 31.02 -32.60
C SER A 286 -16.03 30.72 -33.44
N ALA A 287 -16.20 29.87 -34.45
CA ALA A 287 -15.29 29.85 -35.59
C ALA A 287 -15.54 31.13 -36.41
N ASP A 288 -14.64 32.11 -36.25
CA ASP A 288 -14.51 33.21 -37.19
C ASP A 288 -13.84 32.64 -38.46
N PRO A 289 -14.50 32.60 -39.63
CA PRO A 289 -14.04 31.83 -40.81
C PRO A 289 -12.76 32.32 -41.52
N PHE A 290 -12.04 33.29 -40.96
CA PHE A 290 -10.98 34.02 -41.67
C PHE A 290 -9.59 33.96 -41.00
N LEU A 291 -9.41 33.17 -39.94
CA LEU A 291 -8.08 32.94 -39.35
C LEU A 291 -7.46 31.65 -39.91
N PRO A 292 -6.19 31.68 -40.37
CA PRO A 292 -5.51 30.47 -40.81
C PRO A 292 -5.26 29.53 -39.62
N ASP A 293 -5.49 28.25 -39.88
CA ASP A 293 -5.37 27.12 -38.96
C ASP A 293 -3.93 27.00 -38.41
N GLU A 294 -3.71 27.38 -37.15
CA GLU A 294 -2.45 27.09 -36.46
C GLU A 294 -2.48 25.66 -35.90
N GLN A 295 -1.85 24.77 -36.67
CA GLN A 295 -1.19 23.53 -36.25
C GLN A 295 -2.05 22.52 -35.47
N ASP A 296 -2.61 21.56 -36.21
CA ASP A 296 -2.88 20.20 -35.76
C ASP A 296 -1.62 19.56 -35.19
N VAL A 297 -1.40 19.70 -33.88
CA VAL A 297 -0.45 18.86 -33.14
C VAL A 297 -1.11 17.49 -32.98
N PRO A 298 -0.49 16.38 -33.45
CA PRO A 298 -1.06 15.05 -33.31
C PRO A 298 -1.31 14.74 -31.84
N GLU A 299 -2.52 14.34 -31.48
CA GLU A 299 -2.95 13.97 -30.10
C GLU A 299 -2.04 12.90 -29.46
N GLN A 300 -1.38 12.08 -30.28
CA GLN A 300 -0.37 11.09 -29.87
C GLN A 300 0.95 11.72 -29.39
N ALA A 301 1.36 12.86 -29.95
CA ALA A 301 2.58 13.57 -29.54
C ALA A 301 2.43 14.23 -28.15
N VAL A 302 1.20 14.57 -27.76
CA VAL A 302 0.89 15.10 -26.41
C VAL A 302 0.85 13.97 -25.38
N ALA A 303 0.36 12.78 -25.75
CA ALA A 303 0.36 11.59 -24.89
C ALA A 303 1.76 11.03 -24.63
N ASP A 304 2.67 11.12 -25.61
CA ASP A 304 4.06 10.69 -25.51
C ASP A 304 5.00 11.73 -24.85
N SER A 305 4.49 12.92 -24.51
CA SER A 305 5.29 13.93 -23.81
C SER A 305 5.70 13.43 -22.41
N PRO A 306 7.00 13.52 -22.04
CA PRO A 306 7.50 13.05 -20.75
C PRO A 306 6.83 13.76 -19.56
N ALA A 307 6.32 14.97 -19.76
CA ALA A 307 5.56 15.71 -18.74
C ALA A 307 4.16 15.10 -18.51
N VAL A 308 3.47 14.64 -19.56
CA VAL A 308 2.14 14.03 -19.43
C VAL A 308 2.23 12.63 -18.82
N THR A 309 3.22 11.85 -19.22
CA THR A 309 3.44 10.50 -18.68
C THR A 309 3.88 10.51 -17.21
N THR A 310 4.75 11.44 -16.80
CA THR A 310 5.13 11.63 -15.37
C THR A 310 3.95 12.05 -14.50
N ASN A 311 3.10 12.96 -14.99
CA ASN A 311 1.87 13.37 -14.31
C ASN A 311 0.87 12.21 -14.12
N VAL A 312 0.74 11.33 -15.12
CA VAL A 312 -0.11 10.13 -15.01
C VAL A 312 0.43 9.16 -13.96
N TRP A 313 1.74 8.89 -13.96
CA TRP A 313 2.38 8.01 -12.98
C TRP A 313 2.21 8.52 -11.54
N GLU A 314 2.40 9.82 -11.31
CA GLU A 314 2.18 10.43 -10.00
C GLU A 314 0.72 10.35 -9.56
N ARG A 315 -0.23 10.55 -10.48
CA ARG A 315 -1.67 10.44 -10.21
C ARG A 315 -2.10 9.00 -9.88
N VAL A 316 -1.55 8.00 -10.55
CA VAL A 316 -1.78 6.58 -10.25
C VAL A 316 -1.19 6.22 -8.88
N ARG A 317 0.04 6.68 -8.60
CA ARG A 317 0.71 6.44 -7.32
C ARG A 317 -0.05 7.06 -6.15
N THR A 318 -0.43 8.33 -6.25
CA THR A 318 -1.22 9.03 -5.22
C THR A 318 -2.58 8.38 -5.01
N THR A 319 -3.26 7.95 -6.07
CA THR A 319 -4.52 7.19 -5.98
C THR A 319 -4.35 5.89 -5.21
N THR A 320 -3.32 5.13 -5.53
CA THR A 320 -3.02 3.85 -4.88
C THR A 320 -2.72 4.05 -3.39
N LEU A 321 -1.88 5.05 -3.06
CA LEU A 321 -1.53 5.35 -1.68
C LEU A 321 -2.73 5.85 -0.88
N THR A 322 -3.61 6.65 -1.48
CA THR A 322 -4.86 7.09 -0.84
C THR A 322 -5.77 5.91 -0.53
N ARG A 323 -5.90 4.95 -1.46
CA ARG A 323 -6.66 3.71 -1.22
C ARG A 323 -6.05 2.89 -0.09
N ALA A 324 -4.73 2.70 -0.10
CA ALA A 324 -4.03 1.99 0.96
C ALA A 324 -4.24 2.66 2.34
N GLY A 325 -4.23 3.99 2.40
CA GLY A 325 -4.52 4.75 3.62
C GLY A 325 -5.94 4.49 4.14
N ILE A 326 -6.95 4.53 3.27
CA ILE A 326 -8.34 4.22 3.63
C ILE A 326 -8.46 2.78 4.13
N TYR A 327 -7.85 1.82 3.45
CA TYR A 327 -7.83 0.41 3.89
C TYR A 327 -7.16 0.25 5.27
N ALA A 328 -6.03 0.92 5.50
CA ALA A 328 -5.34 0.86 6.79
C ALA A 328 -6.20 1.43 7.93
N GLY A 329 -6.89 2.54 7.70
CA GLY A 329 -7.80 3.15 8.67
C GLY A 329 -9.01 2.27 9.00
N LEU A 330 -9.68 1.73 7.97
CA LEU A 330 -10.81 0.83 8.17
C LEU A 330 -10.37 -0.48 8.83
N ALA A 331 -9.31 -1.11 8.35
CA ALA A 331 -8.85 -2.38 8.90
C ALA A 331 -8.32 -2.25 10.34
N SER A 332 -7.66 -1.15 10.69
CA SER A 332 -7.29 -0.86 12.08
C SER A 332 -8.52 -0.64 12.98
N SER A 333 -9.57 0.03 12.47
CA SER A 333 -10.82 0.16 13.24
C SER A 333 -11.53 -1.17 13.44
N ALA A 334 -11.44 -2.08 12.46
CA ALA A 334 -11.95 -3.45 12.59
C ALA A 334 -11.18 -4.25 13.66
N VAL A 335 -9.85 -4.07 13.75
CA VAL A 335 -9.03 -4.69 14.81
C VAL A 335 -9.47 -4.21 16.19
N VAL A 336 -9.76 -2.92 16.34
CA VAL A 336 -10.25 -2.37 17.62
C VAL A 336 -11.65 -2.87 17.95
N GLY A 337 -12.56 -2.93 16.98
CA GLY A 337 -13.88 -3.54 17.19
C GLY A 337 -13.77 -5.01 17.63
N ALA A 338 -12.97 -5.80 16.92
CA ALA A 338 -12.73 -7.21 17.27
C ALA A 338 -12.09 -7.36 18.67
N SER A 339 -11.14 -6.50 19.02
CA SER A 339 -10.47 -6.54 20.32
C SER A 339 -11.42 -6.23 21.47
N THR A 340 -12.34 -5.27 21.30
CA THR A 340 -13.34 -4.93 22.32
C THR A 340 -14.29 -6.07 22.63
N ILE A 341 -14.71 -6.86 21.62
CA ILE A 341 -15.58 -8.02 21.85
C ILE A 341 -14.83 -9.09 22.65
N LEU A 342 -13.58 -9.38 22.26
CA LEU A 342 -12.77 -10.40 22.92
C LEU A 342 -12.43 -10.07 24.37
N THR A 343 -12.33 -8.78 24.73
CA THR A 343 -12.02 -8.35 26.10
C THR A 343 -13.26 -8.08 26.95
N SER A 344 -14.45 -8.03 26.36
CA SER A 344 -15.70 -7.72 27.09
C SER A 344 -16.23 -8.91 27.88
N SER A 345 -16.02 -10.16 27.42
CA SER A 345 -16.48 -11.36 28.12
C SER A 345 -15.38 -11.93 29.04
N PRO A 346 -15.69 -12.27 30.30
CA PRO A 346 -14.74 -12.87 31.23
C PRO A 346 -14.40 -14.33 30.88
N GLN A 347 -15.26 -15.01 30.11
CA GLN A 347 -15.00 -16.32 29.52
C GLN A 347 -15.05 -16.19 28.00
N THR A 348 -14.13 -16.87 27.31
CA THR A 348 -14.11 -16.85 25.85
C THR A 348 -15.29 -17.65 25.31
N ASP A 349 -16.21 -16.96 24.63
CA ASP A 349 -17.38 -17.56 24.02
C ASP A 349 -17.13 -17.92 22.54
N TRP A 350 -17.70 -19.04 22.07
CA TRP A 350 -17.61 -19.47 20.67
C TRP A 350 -18.09 -18.42 19.64
N PRO A 351 -19.19 -17.67 19.90
CA PRO A 351 -19.67 -16.62 19.00
C PRO A 351 -18.63 -15.53 18.74
N SER A 352 -17.94 -15.07 19.79
CA SER A 352 -16.94 -14.02 19.70
C SER A 352 -15.74 -14.47 18.85
N VAL A 353 -15.25 -15.69 19.07
CA VAL A 353 -14.13 -16.28 18.31
C VAL A 353 -14.52 -16.52 16.85
N ALA A 354 -15.74 -17.00 16.59
CA ALA A 354 -16.24 -17.22 15.23
C ALA A 354 -16.38 -15.90 14.46
N PHE A 355 -16.90 -14.86 15.10
CA PHE A 355 -17.05 -13.54 14.48
C PHE A 355 -15.71 -12.87 14.17
N THR A 356 -14.75 -12.88 15.11
CA THR A 356 -13.44 -12.26 14.88
C THR A 356 -12.61 -13.02 13.86
N SER A 357 -12.70 -14.36 13.84
CA SER A 357 -12.08 -15.19 12.80
C SER A 357 -12.69 -14.94 11.41
N ALA A 358 -14.00 -14.77 11.30
CA ALA A 358 -14.65 -14.38 10.04
C ALA A 358 -14.20 -12.99 9.57
N CYS A 359 -14.06 -12.01 10.47
CA CYS A 359 -13.53 -10.69 10.14
C CYS A 359 -12.06 -10.77 9.65
N ALA A 360 -11.22 -11.56 10.32
CA ALA A 360 -9.85 -11.79 9.91
C ALA A 360 -9.75 -12.47 8.54
N ALA A 361 -10.59 -13.49 8.30
CA ALA A 361 -10.69 -14.16 7.02
C ALA A 361 -11.12 -13.20 5.90
N ALA A 362 -12.15 -12.38 6.15
CA ALA A 362 -12.62 -11.39 5.19
C ALA A 362 -11.51 -10.39 4.81
N LEU A 363 -10.80 -9.82 5.79
CA LEU A 363 -9.66 -8.92 5.54
C LEU A 363 -8.52 -9.62 4.78
N GLY A 364 -8.23 -10.87 5.11
CA GLY A 364 -7.23 -11.69 4.41
C GLY A 364 -7.60 -11.94 2.95
N ILE A 365 -8.87 -12.23 2.67
CA ILE A 365 -9.39 -12.40 1.30
C ILE A 365 -9.32 -11.07 0.54
N TYR A 366 -9.66 -9.94 1.17
CA TYR A 366 -9.54 -8.62 0.54
C TYR A 366 -8.09 -8.26 0.22
N ALA A 367 -7.14 -8.63 1.07
CA ALA A 367 -5.72 -8.43 0.80
C ALA A 367 -5.26 -9.17 -0.47
N GLN A 368 -5.85 -10.33 -0.78
CA GLN A 368 -5.54 -11.07 -2.02
C GLN A 368 -6.08 -10.39 -3.27
N ARG A 369 -7.20 -9.65 -3.17
CA ARG A 369 -7.76 -8.84 -4.28
C ARG A 369 -6.99 -7.53 -4.51
N ALA A 370 -6.23 -7.07 -3.53
CA ALA A 370 -5.45 -5.85 -3.65
C ALA A 370 -4.40 -5.97 -4.77
N THR A 371 -4.43 -5.00 -5.68
CA THR A 371 -3.57 -4.98 -6.87
C THR A 371 -2.13 -4.63 -6.53
N THR A 372 -1.93 -3.79 -5.51
CA THR A 372 -0.62 -3.29 -5.14
C THR A 372 -0.14 -3.88 -3.83
N ALA A 373 1.19 -4.01 -3.68
CA ALA A 373 1.79 -4.55 -2.47
C ALA A 373 1.46 -3.70 -1.23
N VAL A 374 1.31 -2.38 -1.40
CA VAL A 374 1.00 -1.46 -0.30
C VAL A 374 -0.44 -1.63 0.18
N GLU A 375 -1.41 -1.73 -0.74
CA GLU A 375 -2.80 -2.03 -0.39
C GLU A 375 -2.92 -3.41 0.26
N ARG A 376 -2.16 -4.40 -0.25
CA ARG A 376 -2.13 -5.74 0.34
C ARG A 376 -1.58 -5.72 1.75
N ALA A 377 -0.47 -5.02 2.00
CA ALA A 377 0.11 -4.88 3.33
C ALA A 377 -0.85 -4.17 4.30
N ALA A 378 -1.54 -3.12 3.84
CA ALA A 378 -2.51 -2.37 4.63
C ALA A 378 -3.69 -3.22 5.15
N LEU A 379 -4.04 -4.31 4.44
CA LEU A 379 -5.10 -5.25 4.84
C LEU A 379 -4.56 -6.52 5.52
N ALA A 380 -3.42 -7.03 5.06
CA ALA A 380 -2.83 -8.27 5.58
C ALA A 380 -2.27 -8.13 7.00
N VAL A 381 -1.61 -7.00 7.31
CA VAL A 381 -1.07 -6.74 8.66
C VAL A 381 -2.18 -6.73 9.72
N PRO A 382 -3.29 -5.98 9.58
CA PRO A 382 -4.39 -6.02 10.54
C PRO A 382 -5.11 -7.38 10.55
N ALA A 383 -5.27 -8.05 9.42
CA ALA A 383 -5.85 -9.41 9.40
C ALA A 383 -5.02 -10.39 10.25
N PHE A 384 -3.69 -10.33 10.11
CA PHE A 384 -2.78 -11.13 10.92
C PHE A 384 -2.87 -10.76 12.41
N ALA A 385 -2.91 -9.47 12.73
CA ALA A 385 -3.07 -9.00 14.11
C ALA A 385 -4.37 -9.51 14.76
N VAL A 386 -5.51 -9.46 14.08
CA VAL A 386 -6.78 -10.01 14.58
C VAL A 386 -6.69 -11.52 14.77
N THR A 387 -6.03 -12.22 13.85
CA THR A 387 -5.87 -13.68 13.93
C THR A 387 -5.05 -14.07 15.16
N VAL A 388 -3.89 -13.43 15.35
CA VAL A 388 -3.01 -13.67 16.50
C VAL A 388 -3.73 -13.33 17.80
N MET A 389 -4.43 -12.18 17.86
CA MET A 389 -5.19 -11.79 19.04
C MET A 389 -6.31 -12.79 19.37
N THR A 390 -7.07 -13.21 18.36
CA THR A 390 -8.14 -14.20 18.54
C THR A 390 -7.58 -15.52 19.06
N CYS A 391 -6.45 -15.97 18.53
CA CYS A 391 -5.83 -17.21 18.97
C CYS A 391 -5.21 -17.09 20.38
N ALA A 392 -4.68 -15.94 20.75
CA ALA A 392 -4.19 -15.69 22.11
C ALA A 392 -5.33 -15.76 23.14
N VAL A 393 -6.48 -15.15 22.84
CA VAL A 393 -7.67 -15.17 23.73
C VAL A 393 -8.36 -16.54 23.73
N ALA A 394 -8.29 -17.30 22.63
CA ALA A 394 -8.84 -18.66 22.58
C ALA A 394 -8.08 -19.66 23.45
N GLN A 395 -6.83 -19.38 23.83
CA GLN A 395 -6.05 -20.26 24.74
C GLN A 395 -6.61 -20.28 26.16
N SER A 396 -7.26 -19.21 26.61
CA SER A 396 -7.93 -19.14 27.92
C SER A 396 -9.37 -19.71 27.89
N GLY A 397 -9.83 -20.22 26.74
CA GLY A 397 -11.17 -20.76 26.57
C GLY A 397 -11.37 -22.20 27.08
N ARG A 398 -12.62 -22.64 27.15
CA ARG A 398 -12.98 -24.03 27.48
C ARG A 398 -12.57 -24.98 26.36
N GLN A 399 -12.18 -26.22 26.72
CA GLN A 399 -11.94 -27.28 25.75
C GLN A 399 -13.20 -27.49 24.89
N PRO A 400 -13.09 -27.62 23.54
CA PRO A 400 -11.87 -27.79 22.73
C PRO A 400 -11.35 -26.50 22.06
N MET A 401 -11.54 -25.30 22.61
CA MET A 401 -11.09 -24.05 21.97
C MET A 401 -9.57 -23.96 21.73
N PRO A 402 -8.68 -24.35 22.67
CA PRO A 402 -7.24 -24.24 22.47
C PRO A 402 -6.70 -25.04 21.27
N PRO A 403 -7.04 -26.34 21.07
CA PRO A 403 -6.55 -27.08 19.89
C PRO A 403 -7.12 -26.55 18.57
N VAL A 404 -8.34 -26.03 18.55
CA VAL A 404 -8.93 -25.41 17.35
C VAL A 404 -8.18 -24.12 16.97
N ALA A 405 -7.85 -23.27 17.94
CA ALA A 405 -7.07 -22.06 17.70
C ALA A 405 -5.67 -22.38 17.15
N PHE A 406 -5.02 -23.41 17.67
CA PHE A 406 -3.72 -23.86 17.17
C PHE A 406 -3.82 -24.41 15.74
N ALA A 407 -4.85 -25.20 15.44
CA ALA A 407 -5.10 -25.70 14.09
C ALA A 407 -5.33 -24.56 13.09
N VAL A 408 -6.12 -23.54 13.46
CA VAL A 408 -6.37 -22.35 12.63
C VAL A 408 -5.07 -21.58 12.37
N LEU A 409 -4.25 -21.36 13.40
CA LEU A 409 -2.93 -20.75 13.25
C LEU A 409 -2.06 -21.55 12.28
N LEU A 410 -1.96 -22.87 12.47
CA LEU A 410 -1.16 -23.74 11.63
C LEU A 410 -1.62 -23.74 10.17
N VAL A 411 -2.93 -23.83 9.93
CA VAL A 411 -3.49 -23.75 8.57
C VAL A 411 -3.20 -22.40 7.94
N SER A 412 -3.32 -21.29 8.69
CA SER A 412 -3.07 -19.94 8.19
C SER A 412 -1.59 -19.71 7.83
N THR A 413 -0.65 -20.22 8.64
CA THR A 413 0.79 -20.12 8.37
C THR A 413 1.19 -20.98 7.18
N VAL A 414 0.68 -22.22 7.12
CA VAL A 414 0.92 -23.13 5.99
C VAL A 414 0.36 -22.56 4.69
N ALA A 415 -0.88 -22.05 4.69
CA ALA A 415 -1.47 -21.43 3.51
C ALA A 415 -0.67 -20.21 3.04
N SER A 416 -0.22 -19.37 3.97
CA SER A 416 0.62 -18.20 3.66
C SER A 416 1.97 -18.61 3.05
N ALA A 417 2.60 -19.66 3.58
CA ALA A 417 3.84 -20.21 3.03
C ALA A 417 3.64 -20.79 1.62
N PHE A 418 2.55 -21.54 1.37
CA PHE A 418 2.23 -22.06 0.05
C PHE A 418 1.99 -20.96 -0.99
N ILE A 419 1.32 -19.88 -0.60
CA ILE A 419 1.09 -18.71 -1.46
C ILE A 419 2.41 -18.02 -1.79
N ALA A 420 3.35 -17.94 -0.84
CA ALA A 420 4.65 -17.28 -1.05
C ALA A 420 5.56 -18.03 -2.04
N VAL A 421 5.49 -19.37 -2.08
CA VAL A 421 6.41 -20.21 -2.85
C VAL A 421 5.95 -20.46 -4.29
N LYS A 422 4.64 -20.45 -4.57
CA LYS A 422 4.13 -20.84 -5.90
C LYS A 422 4.22 -19.70 -6.93
N PRO A 423 4.98 -19.85 -8.03
CA PRO A 423 4.90 -18.92 -9.15
C PRO A 423 3.50 -19.03 -9.81
N PRO A 424 2.84 -17.90 -10.12
CA PRO A 424 1.51 -17.94 -10.71
C PRO A 424 1.58 -18.43 -12.15
N THR A 425 1.15 -19.67 -12.40
CA THR A 425 0.85 -20.13 -13.77
C THR A 425 -0.51 -19.58 -14.20
N GLU A 426 -0.68 -19.23 -15.49
CA GLU A 426 -1.87 -18.50 -15.97
C GLU A 426 -3.20 -19.22 -15.69
N ARG A 427 -3.20 -20.56 -15.74
CA ARG A 427 -4.40 -21.37 -15.45
C ARG A 427 -4.72 -21.42 -13.95
N LEU A 428 -3.69 -21.53 -13.11
CA LEU A 428 -3.87 -21.54 -11.65
C LEU A 428 -4.36 -20.16 -11.18
N ALA A 429 -3.84 -19.08 -11.78
CA ALA A 429 -4.25 -17.70 -11.49
C ALA A 429 -5.75 -17.43 -11.79
N ARG A 430 -6.33 -18.04 -12.82
CA ARG A 430 -7.77 -17.91 -13.10
C ARG A 430 -8.63 -18.64 -12.07
N ARG A 431 -8.28 -19.88 -11.73
CA ARG A 431 -9.03 -20.66 -10.74
C ARG A 431 -8.92 -20.05 -9.34
N THR A 432 -7.74 -19.60 -8.94
CA THR A 432 -7.58 -18.91 -7.64
C THR A 432 -8.37 -17.62 -7.60
N ARG A 433 -8.39 -16.84 -8.69
CA ARG A 433 -9.20 -15.62 -8.76
C ARG A 433 -10.69 -15.89 -8.62
N GLN A 434 -11.23 -16.91 -9.30
CA GLN A 434 -12.63 -17.32 -9.14
C GLN A 434 -12.93 -17.80 -7.72
N ALA A 435 -12.04 -18.63 -7.14
CA ALA A 435 -12.21 -19.09 -5.76
C ALA A 435 -12.20 -17.93 -4.76
N VAL A 436 -11.30 -16.96 -4.92
CA VAL A 436 -11.24 -15.74 -4.11
C VAL A 436 -12.52 -14.93 -4.25
N ASP A 437 -13.12 -14.87 -5.43
CA ASP A 437 -14.37 -14.16 -5.65
C ASP A 437 -15.54 -14.82 -4.90
N TYR A 438 -15.70 -16.15 -5.00
CA TYR A 438 -16.72 -16.88 -4.23
C TYR A 438 -16.49 -16.80 -2.72
N MET A 439 -15.24 -16.94 -2.28
CA MET A 439 -14.86 -16.81 -0.86
C MET A 439 -15.14 -15.40 -0.33
N THR A 440 -15.00 -14.37 -1.17
CA THR A 440 -15.37 -13.00 -0.80
C THR A 440 -16.87 -12.93 -0.53
N TYR A 441 -17.72 -13.43 -1.45
CA TYR A 441 -19.17 -13.39 -1.26
C TYR A 441 -19.62 -14.16 -0.01
N LEU A 442 -19.02 -15.33 0.23
CA LEU A 442 -19.32 -16.14 1.41
C LEU A 442 -18.89 -15.45 2.69
N ALA A 443 -17.66 -14.91 2.74
CA ALA A 443 -17.16 -14.17 3.90
C ALA A 443 -18.05 -12.95 4.21
N THR A 444 -18.47 -12.20 3.19
CA THR A 444 -19.34 -11.04 3.38
C THR A 444 -20.73 -11.41 3.85
N ALA A 445 -21.29 -12.49 3.32
CA ALA A 445 -22.59 -12.99 3.73
C ALA A 445 -22.56 -13.52 5.17
N ALA A 446 -21.42 -14.08 5.61
CA ALA A 446 -21.26 -14.63 6.95
C ALA A 446 -21.02 -13.60 8.06
N VAL A 447 -20.49 -12.40 7.73
CA VAL A 447 -20.20 -11.35 8.74
C VAL A 447 -21.46 -10.89 9.49
N ILE A 448 -22.59 -10.70 8.79
CA ILE A 448 -23.82 -10.18 9.40
C ILE A 448 -24.46 -11.21 10.37
N PRO A 449 -24.68 -12.49 9.99
CA PRO A 449 -25.18 -13.51 10.90
C PRO A 449 -24.28 -13.72 12.11
N LEU A 450 -22.95 -13.76 11.91
CA LEU A 450 -22.00 -13.95 13.00
C LEU A 450 -21.95 -12.75 13.95
N ALA A 451 -22.14 -11.53 13.44
CA ALA A 451 -22.26 -10.34 14.29
C ALA A 451 -23.51 -10.43 15.19
N LEU A 452 -24.65 -10.84 14.62
CA LEU A 452 -25.89 -11.03 15.38
C LEU A 452 -25.76 -12.13 16.44
N TRP A 453 -25.00 -13.19 16.12
CA TRP A 453 -24.70 -14.27 17.05
C TRP A 453 -23.76 -13.84 18.18
N ALA A 454 -22.70 -13.08 17.87
CA ALA A 454 -21.78 -12.54 18.86
C ALA A 454 -22.46 -11.55 19.83
N VAL A 455 -23.49 -10.83 19.37
CA VAL A 455 -24.29 -9.92 20.19
C VAL A 455 -25.33 -10.66 21.06
N GLY A 456 -25.56 -11.96 20.82
CA GLY A 456 -26.56 -12.73 21.55
C GLY A 456 -28.00 -12.49 21.09
N ALA A 457 -28.21 -11.92 19.90
CA ALA A 457 -29.54 -11.65 19.37
C ALA A 457 -30.37 -12.94 19.18
N PHE A 458 -29.71 -14.06 18.86
CA PHE A 458 -30.38 -15.37 18.74
C PHE A 458 -30.80 -15.95 20.09
N ALA A 459 -30.04 -15.70 21.16
CA ALA A 459 -30.42 -16.11 22.52
C ALA A 459 -31.65 -15.32 23.01
N GLY A 460 -31.76 -14.05 22.62
CA GLY A 460 -32.96 -13.24 22.88
C GLY A 460 -34.21 -13.67 22.10
N LEU A 461 -34.05 -14.42 20.99
CA LEU A 461 -35.13 -14.94 20.16
C LEU A 461 -35.53 -16.39 20.50
N GLY A 462 -34.89 -17.02 21.50
CA GLY A 462 -35.24 -18.37 21.96
C GLY A 462 -34.83 -19.51 21.03
N ILE A 463 -33.91 -19.27 20.08
CA ILE A 463 -33.38 -20.30 19.20
C ILE A 463 -32.02 -20.73 19.80
N SER A 464 -32.07 -21.72 20.70
CA SER A 464 -30.88 -22.37 21.29
C SER A 464 -30.36 -23.50 20.42
#